data_AF-A0A398A8V0-F1
#
_entry.id   AF-A0A398A8V0-F1
#
_cell.length_a   1.000
_cell.length_b   1.000
_cell.length_c   1.000
_cell.angle_alpha   90.00
_cell.angle_beta   90.00
_cell.angle_gamma   90.00
#
_symmetry.space_group_name_H-M   'P 1'
#
loop_
_entity.id
_entity.type
_entity.pdbx_description
1 polymer ?
#
loop_
_entity_poly.entity_id
_entity_poly.type
_entity_poly.pdbx_seq_one_letter_code
_entity_poly.pdbx_strand_id
1 'polypeptide(L)'
;ELASRYPAMKFVKIISTDCIPNYPDCNLPTLLAYRHGAVEGTHVGLKSVGRRCTPESVALVLCQSEPVLNDGKSGDDDSSREAVMAGVRRQFIERVVKDHEDKDNDDDGYNSDYNTLKSYLLRL
;
A
#
# COMPACT_ATOMS: atom_id res chain seq x y z
N GLU A 1 -2.12 -0.80 11.75
CA GLU A 1 -3.47 -0.52 11.20
C GLU A 1 -3.80 -1.38 9.98
N LEU A 2 -3.06 -1.28 8.87
CA LEU A 2 -3.35 -2.06 7.65
C LEU A 2 -3.41 -3.57 7.87
N ALA A 3 -2.50 -4.14 8.68
CA ALA A 3 -2.48 -5.58 8.96
C ALA A 3 -3.80 -6.12 9.57
N SER A 4 -4.44 -5.35 10.45
CA SER A 4 -5.73 -5.73 11.05
C SER A 4 -6.89 -5.64 10.06
N ARG A 5 -6.77 -4.76 9.06
CA ARG A 5 -7.81 -4.51 8.04
C ARG A 5 -7.73 -5.49 6.88
N TYR A 6 -6.54 -6.02 6.59
CA TYR A 6 -6.26 -6.91 5.48
C TYR A 6 -5.63 -8.21 5.96
N PRO A 7 -6.43 -9.13 6.54
CA PRO A 7 -5.92 -10.37 7.13
C PRO A 7 -5.30 -11.32 6.09
N ALA A 8 -5.64 -11.18 4.81
CA ALA A 8 -5.02 -11.92 3.72
C ALA A 8 -3.58 -11.45 3.42
N MET A 9 -3.19 -10.26 3.87
CA MET A 9 -1.85 -9.72 3.71
C MET A 9 -1.03 -9.87 4.98
N LYS A 10 0.19 -10.36 4.83
CA LYS A 10 1.15 -10.47 5.93
C LYS A 10 2.05 -9.23 5.97
N PHE A 11 1.91 -8.43 7.03
CA PHE A 11 2.80 -7.30 7.29
C PHE A 11 3.87 -7.70 8.30
N VAL A 12 5.14 -7.47 7.96
CA VAL A 12 6.30 -7.74 8.82
C VAL A 12 7.20 -6.52 8.82
N LYS A 13 7.85 -6.24 9.95
CA LYS A 13 8.89 -5.22 10.06
C LYS A 13 10.21 -5.84 10.50
N ILE A 14 11.31 -5.29 10.02
CA ILE A 14 12.67 -5.64 10.43
C ILE A 14 13.46 -4.34 10.63
N ILE A 15 14.38 -4.33 11.59
CA ILE A 15 15.30 -3.20 11.79
C ILE A 15 16.35 -3.27 10.67
N SER A 16 16.59 -2.15 9.99
CA SER A 16 17.46 -2.10 8.81
C SER A 16 18.86 -2.63 9.08
N THR A 17 19.46 -2.23 10.21
CA THR A 17 20.81 -2.64 10.63
C THR A 17 20.92 -4.13 10.95
N ASP A 18 19.83 -4.75 11.39
CA ASP A 18 19.78 -6.20 11.68
C ASP A 18 19.66 -7.02 10.38
N CYS A 19 19.08 -6.43 9.34
CA CYS A 19 18.89 -7.08 8.04
C CYS A 19 20.12 -6.91 7.14
N ILE A 20 20.62 -5.68 7.01
CA ILE A 20 21.74 -5.30 6.15
C ILE A 20 22.66 -4.37 6.95
N PRO A 21 23.90 -4.78 7.25
CA PRO A 21 24.88 -3.92 7.92
C PRO A 21 25.10 -2.62 7.13
N ASN A 22 25.08 -1.49 7.83
CA ASN A 22 25.26 -0.15 7.25
C ASN A 22 24.27 0.21 6.13
N TYR A 23 23.04 -0.29 6.19
CA TYR A 23 22.00 0.14 5.25
C TYR A 23 21.77 1.66 5.35
N PRO A 24 21.82 2.42 4.23
CA PRO A 24 21.77 3.88 4.30
C PRO A 24 20.46 4.42 4.88
N ASP A 25 20.56 5.36 5.83
CA ASP A 25 19.37 5.98 6.45
C ASP A 25 18.49 6.73 5.44
N CYS A 26 19.09 7.28 4.37
CA CYS A 26 18.33 7.95 3.30
C CYS A 26 17.41 7.00 2.52
N ASN A 27 17.66 5.68 2.60
CA ASN A 27 16.82 4.65 2.00
C ASN A 27 15.65 4.24 2.90
N LEU A 28 15.56 4.78 4.12
CA LEU A 28 14.51 4.44 5.07
C LEU A 28 13.26 5.34 4.91
N PRO A 29 12.06 4.77 5.12
CA PRO A 29 11.80 3.34 5.17
C PRO A 29 11.95 2.69 3.79
N THR A 30 12.28 1.40 3.74
CA THR A 30 12.17 0.59 2.53
C THR A 30 10.98 -0.35 2.68
N LEU A 31 10.02 -0.29 1.76
CA LEU A 31 8.87 -1.19 1.70
C LEU A 31 9.12 -2.23 0.58
N LEU A 32 9.06 -3.50 0.95
CA LEU A 32 9.18 -4.63 0.03
C LEU A 32 7.85 -5.37 -0.02
N ALA A 33 7.33 -5.56 -1.23
CA ALA A 33 6.11 -6.29 -1.49
C ALA A 33 6.46 -7.63 -2.13
N TYR A 34 6.07 -8.73 -1.48
CA TYR A 34 6.38 -10.09 -1.92
C TYR A 34 5.10 -10.86 -2.28
N ARG A 35 5.20 -11.71 -3.30
CA ARG A 35 4.14 -12.64 -3.71
C ARG A 35 4.74 -13.84 -4.41
N HIS A 36 4.20 -15.04 -4.14
CA HIS A 36 4.65 -16.30 -4.76
C HIS A 36 6.19 -16.51 -4.74
N GLY A 37 6.86 -16.02 -3.70
CA GLY A 37 8.33 -16.12 -3.57
C GLY A 37 9.14 -15.09 -4.36
N ALA A 38 8.48 -14.19 -5.10
CA ALA A 38 9.10 -13.11 -5.86
C ALA A 38 8.85 -11.73 -5.21
N VAL A 39 9.75 -10.78 -5.52
CA VAL A 39 9.58 -9.36 -5.18
C VAL A 39 8.73 -8.72 -6.27
N GLU A 40 7.55 -8.22 -5.90
CA GLU A 40 6.62 -7.52 -6.81
C GLU A 40 6.79 -6.00 -6.75
N GLY A 41 7.37 -5.48 -5.66
CA GLY A 41 7.54 -4.05 -5.48
C GLY A 41 8.64 -3.71 -4.47
N THR A 42 9.42 -2.68 -4.79
CA THR A 42 10.46 -2.13 -3.92
C THR A 42 10.34 -0.61 -3.90
N HIS A 43 10.06 -0.06 -2.73
CA HIS A 43 9.87 1.37 -2.54
C HIS A 43 10.87 1.86 -1.51
N VAL A 44 11.84 2.65 -1.96
CA VAL A 44 12.99 3.07 -1.14
C VAL A 44 12.83 4.52 -0.72
N GLY A 45 12.98 4.76 0.58
CA GLY A 45 13.00 6.08 1.19
C GLY A 45 11.61 6.74 1.29
N LEU A 46 11.54 7.76 2.13
CA LEU A 46 10.31 8.55 2.37
C LEU A 46 9.67 9.13 1.09
N LYS A 47 10.46 9.42 0.06
CA LYS A 47 9.93 9.95 -1.21
C LYS A 47 8.98 8.95 -1.88
N SER A 48 9.21 7.66 -1.69
CA SER A 48 8.38 6.61 -2.30
C SER A 48 7.16 6.25 -1.46
N VAL A 49 7.26 6.36 -0.12
CA VAL A 49 6.19 5.96 0.82
C VAL A 49 5.38 7.15 1.34
N GLY A 50 5.69 8.37 0.92
CA GLY A 50 5.03 9.59 1.38
C GLY A 50 5.69 10.20 2.61
N ARG A 51 5.42 11.49 2.85
CA ARG A 51 6.19 12.32 3.80
C ARG A 51 6.02 11.88 5.27
N ARG A 52 4.91 11.20 5.60
CA ARG A 52 4.56 10.78 6.97
C ARG A 52 4.35 9.26 7.13
N CYS A 53 4.58 8.46 6.09
CA CYS A 53 4.37 6.99 6.12
C CYS A 53 3.04 6.60 6.78
N THR A 54 1.95 7.24 6.36
CA THR A 54 0.63 6.97 6.91
C THR A 54 0.06 5.67 6.32
N PRO A 55 -0.97 5.07 6.95
CA PRO A 55 -1.66 3.93 6.35
C PRO A 55 -2.13 4.19 4.92
N GLU A 56 -2.55 5.41 4.61
CA GLU A 56 -2.98 5.87 3.29
C GLU A 56 -1.81 5.90 2.30
N SER A 57 -0.68 6.46 2.71
CA SER A 57 0.49 6.57 1.83
C SER A 57 1.08 5.18 1.51
N VAL A 58 1.09 4.27 2.48
CA VAL A 58 1.48 2.86 2.27
C VAL A 58 0.45 2.13 1.40
N ALA A 59 -0.84 2.39 1.61
CA ALA A 59 -1.92 1.83 0.80
C ALA A 59 -1.80 2.22 -0.68
N LEU A 60 -1.50 3.49 -0.97
CA LEU A 60 -1.24 3.99 -2.33
C LEU A 60 -0.09 3.25 -3.00
N VAL A 61 1.01 3.09 -2.27
CA VAL A 61 2.20 2.38 -2.76
C VAL A 61 1.88 0.92 -3.09
N LEU A 62 1.16 0.22 -2.21
CA LEU A 62 0.75 -1.17 -2.44
C LEU A 62 -0.25 -1.32 -3.60
N CYS A 63 -1.05 -0.28 -3.90
CA CYS A 63 -1.93 -0.28 -5.07
C CYS A 63 -1.17 -0.08 -6.38
N GLN A 64 -0.01 0.57 -6.34
CA GLN A 64 0.87 0.76 -7.50
C GLN A 64 1.68 -0.49 -7.85
N SER A 65 1.84 -1.44 -6.91
CA SER A 65 2.47 -2.74 -7.18
C SER A 65 1.52 -3.73 -7.87
N GLU A 66 2.05 -4.50 -8.82
CA GLU A 66 1.47 -5.73 -9.41
C GLU A 66 0.98 -6.71 -8.32
N PRO A 67 0.07 -7.66 -8.59
CA PRO A 67 -1.06 -8.05 -7.75
C PRO A 67 -0.87 -8.49 -6.29
N VAL A 68 -0.16 -7.79 -5.40
CA VAL A 68 -0.07 -8.07 -3.94
C VAL A 68 -1.44 -8.11 -3.23
N LEU A 69 -2.52 -7.76 -3.92
CA LEU A 69 -3.89 -7.85 -3.42
C LEU A 69 -4.71 -9.10 -3.86
N ASN A 70 -4.18 -10.03 -4.67
CA ASN A 70 -4.96 -11.19 -5.17
C ASN A 70 -4.84 -12.46 -4.28
N ASP A 71 -5.92 -13.22 -4.10
CA ASP A 71 -5.99 -14.47 -3.32
C ASP A 71 -5.79 -15.75 -4.17
N GLY A 72 -5.17 -15.65 -5.34
CA GLY A 72 -4.63 -16.82 -6.06
C GLY A 72 -5.65 -17.69 -6.80
N LYS A 73 -6.67 -17.11 -7.44
CA LYS A 73 -7.50 -17.83 -8.43
C LYS A 73 -7.02 -17.55 -9.85
N SER A 74 -6.27 -18.50 -10.41
CA SER A 74 -5.62 -18.43 -11.72
C SER A 74 -6.57 -18.89 -12.85
N GLY A 75 -6.75 -18.04 -13.86
CA GLY A 75 -7.47 -18.33 -15.11
C GLY A 75 -7.02 -17.36 -16.22
N ASP A 76 -6.87 -17.90 -17.43
CA ASP A 76 -6.01 -17.47 -18.54
C ASP A 76 -6.58 -16.33 -19.43
N ASP A 77 -7.10 -15.25 -18.84
CA ASP A 77 -7.59 -14.08 -19.59
C ASP A 77 -7.11 -12.75 -18.98
N ASP A 78 -6.20 -12.09 -19.68
CA ASP A 78 -5.46 -10.91 -19.23
C ASP A 78 -6.36 -9.66 -19.08
N SER A 79 -7.38 -9.54 -19.93
CA SER A 79 -8.35 -8.43 -19.84
C SER A 79 -9.28 -8.56 -18.63
N SER A 80 -9.65 -9.78 -18.27
CA SER A 80 -10.47 -10.07 -17.09
C SER A 80 -9.68 -9.86 -15.80
N ARG A 81 -8.39 -10.21 -15.80
CA ARG A 81 -7.51 -10.04 -14.64
C ARG A 81 -7.33 -8.57 -14.26
N GLU A 82 -7.07 -7.70 -15.22
CA GLU A 82 -6.86 -6.29 -14.92
C GLU A 82 -8.12 -5.62 -14.37
N ALA A 83 -9.30 -5.97 -14.88
CA ALA A 83 -10.57 -5.49 -14.34
C ALA A 83 -10.83 -5.99 -12.91
N VAL A 84 -10.53 -7.27 -12.62
CA VAL A 84 -10.62 -7.83 -11.26
C VAL A 84 -9.63 -7.13 -10.33
N MET A 85 -8.39 -6.94 -10.77
CA MET A 85 -7.34 -6.27 -10.00
C MET A 85 -7.68 -4.79 -9.73
N ALA A 86 -8.22 -4.09 -10.72
CA ALA A 86 -8.74 -2.74 -10.54
C ALA A 86 -9.87 -2.70 -9.51
N GLY A 87 -10.77 -3.69 -9.53
CA GLY A 87 -11.82 -3.85 -8.51
C GLY A 87 -11.27 -4.07 -7.10
N VAL A 88 -10.26 -4.92 -6.94
CA VAL A 88 -9.61 -5.16 -5.64
C VAL A 88 -8.86 -3.91 -5.15
N ARG A 89 -8.12 -3.22 -6.04
CA ARG A 89 -7.46 -1.94 -5.72
C ARG A 89 -8.48 -0.90 -5.27
N ARG A 90 -9.59 -0.76 -6.01
CA ARG A 90 -10.70 0.15 -5.67
C ARG A 90 -11.25 -0.16 -4.27
N GLN A 91 -11.60 -1.42 -3.99
CA GLN A 91 -12.18 -1.81 -2.70
C GLN A 91 -11.22 -1.57 -1.53
N PHE A 92 -9.92 -1.80 -1.74
CA PHE A 92 -8.89 -1.53 -0.75
C PHE A 92 -8.79 -0.02 -0.46
N ILE A 93 -8.75 0.81 -1.49
CA ILE A 93 -8.67 2.26 -1.37
C ILE A 93 -9.95 2.83 -0.73
N GLU A 94 -11.13 2.35 -1.12
CA GLU A 94 -12.42 2.73 -0.53
C GLU A 94 -12.46 2.49 0.98
N ARG A 95 -11.99 1.32 1.44
CA ARG A 95 -11.89 1.03 2.88
C ARG A 95 -10.96 1.99 3.61
N VAL A 96 -9.82 2.30 3.00
CA VAL A 96 -8.83 3.21 3.60
C VAL A 96 -9.37 4.64 3.69
N VAL A 97 -10.07 5.12 2.65
CA VAL A 97 -10.73 6.45 2.64
C VAL A 97 -11.83 6.50 3.70
N LYS A 98 -12.73 5.52 3.71
CA LYS A 98 -13.88 5.50 4.62
C LYS A 98 -13.45 5.52 6.08
N ASP A 99 -12.48 4.68 6.43
CA ASP A 99 -11.96 4.61 7.80
C ASP A 99 -11.22 5.88 8.24
N HIS A 100 -10.79 6.73 7.30
CA HIS A 100 -10.21 8.04 7.62
C HIS A 100 -11.33 9.07 7.86
N GLU A 101 -12.41 9.05 7.08
CA GLU A 101 -13.59 9.91 7.30
C GLU A 101 -14.27 9.57 8.64
N ASP A 102 -14.29 8.30 9.04
CA ASP A 102 -14.87 7.85 10.31
C ASP A 102 -14.03 8.26 11.55
N LYS A 103 -12.78 8.76 11.36
CA LYS A 103 -11.86 9.17 12.44
C LYS A 103 -11.83 10.68 12.70
N ASP A 104 -12.64 11.48 12.02
CA ASP A 104 -12.61 12.95 12.14
C ASP A 104 -13.22 13.44 13.48
N ASN A 105 -12.38 13.54 14.51
CA ASN A 105 -12.34 14.64 15.49
C ASN A 105 -10.86 14.84 15.88
N ASP A 106 -10.31 16.04 15.63
CA ASP A 106 -9.06 16.61 16.20
C ASP A 106 -7.71 16.55 15.44
N ASP A 107 -7.64 16.55 14.10
CA ASP A 107 -6.39 16.96 13.40
C ASP A 107 -6.67 17.74 12.10
N ASP A 108 -6.70 19.07 12.18
CA ASP A 108 -6.94 20.01 11.07
C ASP A 108 -5.80 20.08 10.02
N GLY A 109 -4.95 19.07 9.95
CA GLY A 109 -3.92 18.95 8.94
C GLY A 109 -4.50 18.35 7.66
N TYR A 110 -4.79 19.19 6.65
CA TYR A 110 -5.04 18.77 5.26
C TYR A 110 -4.15 17.58 4.88
N ASN A 111 -4.68 16.35 4.98
CA ASN A 111 -3.90 15.16 4.75
C ASN A 111 -3.75 15.00 3.23
N SER A 112 -2.67 15.59 2.68
CA SER A 112 -2.36 15.59 1.26
C SER A 112 -2.35 14.17 0.69
N ASP A 113 -1.93 13.18 1.49
CA ASP A 113 -1.90 11.78 1.09
C ASP A 113 -3.32 11.20 0.98
N TYR A 114 -4.23 11.53 1.91
CA TYR A 114 -5.66 11.20 1.80
C TYR A 114 -6.32 11.85 0.58
N ASN A 115 -6.10 13.14 0.34
CA ASN A 115 -6.68 13.82 -0.83
C ASN A 115 -6.17 13.25 -2.15
N THR A 116 -4.89 12.84 -2.18
CA THR A 116 -4.29 12.15 -3.33
C THR A 116 -4.91 10.77 -3.51
N LEU A 117 -5.11 10.02 -2.41
CA LEU A 117 -5.74 8.70 -2.41
C LEU A 117 -7.20 8.75 -2.85
N LYS A 118 -7.96 9.75 -2.39
CA LYS A 118 -9.35 10.03 -2.81
C LYS A 118 -9.42 10.44 -4.29
N SER A 119 -8.47 11.25 -4.76
CA SER A 119 -8.36 11.60 -6.18
C SER A 119 -7.99 10.41 -7.06
N TYR A 120 -7.14 9.51 -6.55
CA TYR A 120 -6.78 8.27 -7.22
C TYR A 120 -7.98 7.31 -7.30
N LEU A 121 -8.76 7.19 -6.22
CA LEU A 121 -10.00 6.40 -6.19
C LEU A 121 -11.01 6.84 -7.26
N LEU A 122 -11.16 8.15 -7.47
CA LEU A 122 -12.06 8.72 -8.46
C LEU A 122 -11.60 8.48 -9.91
N ARG A 123 -10.33 8.13 -10.12
CA ARG A 123 -9.72 7.87 -11.44
C ARG A 123 -9.60 6.39 -11.78
N LEU A 124 -9.69 5.51 -10.78
CA LEU A 124 -9.84 4.07 -10.97
C LEU A 124 -11.23 3.77 -11.51
#